data_AF-A0AAV4F8T8-F1
#
_entry.id   AF-A0AAV4F8T8-F1
#
_cell.length_a   1.000
_cell.length_b   1.000
_cell.length_c   1.000
_cell.angle_alpha   90.00
_cell.angle_beta   90.00
_cell.angle_gamma   90.00
#
_symmetry.space_group_name_H-M   'P 1'
#
loop_
_entity.id
_entity.type
_entity.pdbx_description
1 polymer ?
#
loop_
_entity_poly.entity_id
_entity_poly.type
_entity_poly.pdbx_seq_one_letter_code
_entity_poly.pdbx_strand_id
1 'polypeptide(L)'
;MAGIIESSPAHQNFSRYDIRVIIKFSVVLGKDASCIHKDLVTVLGENAPFIQTVRKWVKAVSEGRDDMEDEPRPDRPVTACGAANISKVLVSLSDDRRKTCERFLRKHRCLELPCLEF
;
A
#
# COMPACT_ATOMS: atom_id res chain seq x y z
N MET A 1 -33.32 -39.75 -5.53
CA MET A 1 -32.71 -39.56 -4.20
C MET A 1 -31.94 -38.25 -4.27
N ALA A 2 -32.41 -37.26 -3.50
CA ALA A 2 -31.95 -35.87 -3.30
C ALA A 2 -30.75 -35.39 -4.15
N GLY A 3 -30.86 -34.34 -4.97
CA GLY A 3 -31.50 -33.06 -4.68
C GLY A 3 -30.46 -32.00 -5.01
N ILE A 4 -30.67 -31.32 -6.14
CA ILE A 4 -29.85 -30.21 -6.65
C ILE A 4 -29.64 -29.20 -5.50
N ILE A 5 -28.40 -29.03 -5.03
CA ILE A 5 -28.04 -27.81 -4.30
C ILE A 5 -27.65 -26.77 -5.36
N GLU A 6 -28.65 -26.32 -6.12
CA GLU A 6 -28.61 -24.98 -6.68
C GLU A 6 -28.98 -24.05 -5.53
N SER A 7 -27.95 -23.61 -4.82
CA SER A 7 -27.94 -22.26 -4.30
C SER A 7 -26.64 -21.67 -4.78
N SER A 8 -26.66 -21.12 -6.00
CA SER A 8 -25.72 -20.08 -6.38
C SER A 8 -25.79 -19.04 -5.27
N PRO A 9 -24.77 -18.97 -4.39
CA PRO A 9 -24.87 -18.08 -3.26
C PRO A 9 -24.81 -16.68 -3.84
N ALA A 10 -25.64 -15.79 -3.30
CA ALA A 10 -25.58 -14.36 -3.54
C ALA A 10 -24.14 -13.94 -3.80
N HIS A 11 -23.86 -13.18 -4.86
CA HIS A 11 -22.55 -12.65 -5.19
C HIS A 11 -22.00 -11.93 -3.95
N GLN A 12 -21.30 -12.66 -3.08
CA GLN A 12 -20.79 -12.14 -1.84
C GLN A 12 -19.66 -11.23 -2.25
N ASN A 13 -19.84 -9.93 -2.04
CA ASN A 13 -18.83 -8.96 -2.39
C ASN A 13 -17.76 -8.99 -1.29
N PHE A 14 -16.72 -9.81 -1.49
CA PHE A 14 -15.59 -9.86 -0.59
C PHE A 14 -14.78 -8.57 -0.68
N SER A 15 -14.53 -7.93 0.46
CA SER A 15 -13.60 -6.81 0.49
C SER A 15 -12.17 -7.30 0.26
N ARG A 16 -11.27 -6.37 -0.09
CA ARG A 16 -9.83 -6.67 -0.18
C ARG A 16 -9.27 -7.21 1.13
N TYR A 17 -9.84 -6.82 2.26
CA TYR A 17 -9.48 -7.31 3.59
C TYR A 17 -9.90 -8.77 3.76
N ASP A 18 -11.15 -9.11 3.44
CA ASP A 18 -11.68 -10.47 3.58
C ASP A 18 -10.86 -11.48 2.78
N ILE A 19 -10.50 -11.11 1.54
CA ILE A 19 -9.65 -11.93 0.66
C ILE A 19 -8.30 -12.22 1.32
N ARG A 20 -7.68 -11.23 1.97
CA ARG A 20 -6.38 -11.40 2.66
C ARG A 20 -6.51 -12.30 3.88
N VAL A 21 -7.59 -12.16 4.64
CA VAL A 21 -7.89 -13.05 5.78
C VAL A 21 -8.05 -14.50 5.31
N ILE A 22 -8.74 -14.72 4.19
CA ILE A 22 -8.91 -16.06 3.59
C ILE A 22 -7.56 -16.63 3.15
N ILE A 23 -6.69 -15.80 2.54
CA ILE A 23 -5.34 -16.20 2.18
C ILE A 23 -4.55 -16.58 3.45
N LYS A 24 -4.58 -15.75 4.49
CA LYS A 24 -3.91 -16.01 5.79
C LYS A 24 -4.35 -17.34 6.38
N PHE A 25 -5.67 -17.57 6.47
CA PHE A 25 -6.24 -18.82 6.94
C PHE A 25 -5.74 -20.03 6.12
N SER A 26 -5.71 -19.89 4.79
CA SER A 26 -5.28 -20.97 3.90
C SER A 26 -3.77 -21.27 3.99
N VAL A 27 -2.95 -20.26 4.28
CA VAL A 27 -1.52 -20.43 4.55
C VAL A 27 -1.30 -21.18 5.86
N VAL A 28 -2.06 -20.86 6.91
CA VAL A 28 -2.02 -21.59 8.20
C VAL A 28 -2.46 -23.05 8.02
N LEU A 29 -3.37 -23.33 7.07
CA LEU A 29 -3.73 -24.70 6.67
C LEU A 29 -2.63 -25.41 5.84
N GLY A 30 -1.54 -24.74 5.48
CA GLY A 30 -0.43 -25.32 4.72
C GLY A 30 -0.68 -25.42 3.21
N LYS A 31 -1.65 -24.68 2.66
CA LYS A 31 -1.91 -24.67 1.21
C LYS A 31 -0.88 -23.84 0.46
N ASP A 32 -0.47 -24.31 -0.72
CA ASP A 32 0.36 -23.55 -1.64
C ASP A 32 -0.42 -22.40 -2.29
N ALA A 33 0.28 -21.32 -2.66
CA ALA A 33 -0.31 -20.14 -3.32
C ALA A 33 -1.12 -20.50 -4.58
N SER A 34 -0.70 -21.53 -5.33
CA SER A 34 -1.39 -21.98 -6.54
C SER A 34 -2.73 -22.65 -6.23
N CYS A 35 -2.82 -23.38 -5.12
CA CYS A 35 -4.06 -23.98 -4.65
C CYS A 35 -5.02 -22.90 -4.15
N ILE A 36 -4.51 -21.95 -3.37
CA ILE A 36 -5.29 -20.82 -2.84
C ILE A 36 -5.90 -19.99 -3.97
N HIS A 37 -5.13 -19.70 -5.02
CA HIS A 37 -5.64 -18.94 -6.15
C HIS A 37 -6.76 -19.68 -6.90
N LYS A 38 -6.65 -21.01 -7.08
CA LYS A 38 -7.72 -21.81 -7.70
C LYS A 38 -9.00 -21.74 -6.86
N ASP A 39 -8.89 -21.93 -5.55
CA ASP A 39 -10.04 -21.85 -4.63
C ASP A 39 -10.69 -20.46 -4.70
N LEU A 40 -9.89 -19.39 -4.72
CA LEU A 40 -10.38 -18.01 -4.85
C LEU A 40 -11.06 -17.76 -6.19
N VAL A 41 -10.53 -18.28 -7.31
CA VAL A 41 -11.15 -18.15 -8.64
C VAL A 41 -12.46 -18.94 -8.72
N THR A 42 -12.53 -20.12 -8.11
CA THR A 42 -13.78 -20.91 -8.07
C THR A 42 -14.89 -20.19 -7.31
N VAL A 43 -14.56 -19.45 -6.24
CA VAL A 43 -15.56 -18.75 -5.42
C VAL A 43 -15.87 -17.35 -5.95
N LEU A 44 -14.85 -16.58 -6.36
CA LEU A 44 -14.98 -15.15 -6.72
C LEU A 44 -15.07 -14.88 -8.21
N GLY A 45 -14.73 -15.86 -9.06
CA GLY A 45 -14.69 -15.70 -10.52
C GLY A 45 -13.79 -14.55 -10.96
N GLU A 46 -14.37 -13.58 -11.67
CA GLU A 46 -13.67 -12.41 -12.20
C GLU A 46 -13.18 -11.44 -11.11
N ASN A 47 -13.79 -11.46 -9.92
CA ASN A 47 -13.38 -10.61 -8.80
C ASN A 47 -12.20 -11.21 -8.01
N ALA A 48 -11.69 -12.38 -8.41
CA ALA A 48 -10.58 -13.02 -7.75
C ALA A 48 -9.29 -12.20 -7.90
N PRO A 49 -8.45 -12.14 -6.85
CA PRO A 49 -7.15 -11.50 -6.94
C PRO A 49 -6.25 -12.28 -7.91
N PHE A 50 -5.42 -11.56 -8.65
CA PHE A 50 -4.40 -12.17 -9.50
C PHE A 50 -3.42 -13.02 -8.69
N ILE A 51 -2.88 -14.09 -9.30
CA ILE A 51 -1.96 -15.03 -8.66
C ILE A 51 -0.73 -14.34 -8.02
N GLN A 52 -0.22 -13.25 -8.62
CA GLN A 52 0.91 -12.50 -8.05
C GLN A 52 0.54 -11.85 -6.71
N THR A 53 -0.69 -11.35 -6.59
CA THR A 53 -1.21 -10.78 -5.34
C THR A 53 -1.30 -11.87 -4.27
N VAL A 54 -1.82 -13.05 -4.62
CA VAL A 54 -1.88 -14.20 -3.70
C VAL A 54 -0.47 -14.58 -3.23
N ARG A 55 0.50 -14.72 -4.15
CA ARG A 55 1.90 -15.03 -3.80
C ARG A 55 2.53 -13.98 -2.89
N LYS A 56 2.28 -12.69 -3.13
CA LYS A 56 2.76 -11.60 -2.28
C LYS A 56 2.23 -11.75 -0.84
N TRP A 57 0.94 -12.02 -0.69
CA TRP A 57 0.33 -12.21 0.64
C TRP A 57 0.76 -13.50 1.32
N VAL A 58 0.88 -14.60 0.58
CA VAL A 58 1.42 -15.86 1.11
C VAL A 58 2.83 -15.63 1.66
N LYS A 59 3.70 -14.95 0.91
CA LYS A 59 5.06 -14.61 1.38
C LYS A 59 5.01 -13.72 2.63
N ALA A 60 4.20 -12.66 2.62
CA ALA A 60 4.09 -11.75 3.76
C ALA A 60 3.60 -12.44 5.03
N VAL A 61 2.61 -13.34 4.92
CA VAL A 61 2.11 -14.13 6.05
C VAL A 61 3.20 -15.09 6.56
N SER A 62 3.93 -15.75 5.66
CA SER A 62 5.05 -16.62 6.03
C SER A 62 6.20 -15.86 6.70
N GLU A 63 6.38 -14.57 6.38
CA GLU A 63 7.35 -13.67 7.03
C GLU A 63 6.86 -13.14 8.39
N GLY A 64 5.68 -13.54 8.86
CA GLY A 64 5.14 -13.17 10.17
C GLY A 64 4.29 -11.90 10.16
N ARG A 65 3.81 -11.45 9.01
CA ARG A 65 2.86 -10.33 8.94
C ARG A 65 1.49 -10.76 9.47
N ASP A 66 1.06 -10.15 10.57
CA ASP A 66 -0.26 -10.40 11.17
C ASP A 66 -1.36 -9.48 10.65
N ASP A 67 -1.01 -8.24 10.27
CA ASP A 67 -1.94 -7.22 9.83
C ASP A 67 -2.35 -7.40 8.36
N MET A 68 -3.66 -7.57 8.15
CA MET A 68 -4.28 -7.72 6.82
C MET A 68 -4.77 -6.39 6.24
N GLU A 69 -4.66 -5.31 7.01
CA GLU A 69 -4.96 -3.96 6.55
C GLU A 69 -3.90 -3.44 5.57
N ASP A 70 -4.30 -2.46 4.76
CA ASP A 70 -3.35 -1.69 3.98
C ASP A 70 -2.43 -0.92 4.93
N GLU A 71 -1.11 -1.04 4.72
CA GLU A 71 -0.16 -0.18 5.42
C GLU A 71 -0.49 1.29 5.15
N PRO A 72 -0.36 2.16 6.16
CA PRO A 72 -0.53 3.59 5.95
C PRO A 72 0.40 3.99 4.82
N ARG A 73 -0.21 4.48 3.73
CA ARG A 73 0.55 4.89 2.55
C ARG A 73 1.46 6.02 3.01
N PRO A 74 2.79 5.94 2.80
CA PRO A 74 3.65 7.04 3.16
C PRO A 74 3.16 8.26 2.39
N ASP A 75 2.73 9.27 3.14
CA ASP A 75 2.37 10.54 2.54
C ASP A 75 3.58 11.07 1.78
N ARG A 76 3.32 11.83 0.71
CA ARG A 76 4.39 12.54 0.01
C ARG A 76 5.14 13.34 1.07
N PRO A 77 6.45 13.11 1.27
CA PRO A 77 7.19 13.86 2.26
C PRO A 77 7.15 15.33 1.85
N VAL A 78 6.45 16.16 2.64
CA VAL A 78 6.42 17.61 2.44
C VAL A 78 7.73 18.17 2.98
N THR A 79 8.83 17.81 2.30
CA THR A 79 10.18 18.29 2.62
C THR A 79 10.24 19.81 2.53
N ALA A 80 9.37 20.44 1.74
CA ALA A 80 9.23 21.90 1.65
C ALA A 80 8.97 22.59 2.99
N CYS A 81 8.24 21.97 3.92
CA CYS A 81 7.84 22.57 5.21
C CYS A 81 8.62 22.02 6.41
N GLY A 82 9.76 21.34 6.20
CA GLY A 82 10.60 20.86 7.31
C GLY A 82 11.17 22.02 8.15
N ALA A 83 11.37 21.81 9.45
CA ALA A 83 11.91 22.83 10.38
C ALA A 83 13.24 23.44 9.89
N ALA A 84 14.09 22.64 9.25
CA ALA A 84 15.33 23.10 8.63
C ALA A 84 15.10 24.07 7.47
N ASN A 85 14.09 23.81 6.63
CA ASN A 85 13.75 24.66 5.49
C ASN A 85 13.04 25.94 5.96
N ILE A 86 12.16 25.85 6.97
CA ILE A 86 11.56 27.02 7.63
C ILE A 86 12.65 27.93 8.21
N SER A 87 13.62 27.37 8.93
CA SER A 87 14.71 28.13 9.53
C SER A 87 15.56 28.86 8.48
N LYS A 88 15.88 28.20 7.36
CA LYS A 88 16.61 28.82 6.24
C LYS A 88 15.84 30.01 5.65
N VAL A 89 14.53 29.85 5.47
CA VAL A 89 13.65 30.93 4.98
C VAL A 89 13.64 32.10 5.97
N LEU A 90 13.42 31.83 7.26
CA LEU A 90 13.36 32.86 8.31
C LEU A 90 14.66 33.65 8.45
N VAL A 91 15.81 32.96 8.43
CA VAL A 91 17.13 33.62 8.47
C VAL A 91 17.34 34.48 7.22
N SER A 92 16.99 33.98 6.03
CA SER A 92 17.12 34.75 4.80
C SER A 92 16.22 35.99 4.77
N LEU A 93 15.00 35.90 5.31
CA LEU A 93 14.08 37.03 5.42
C LEU A 93 14.52 38.04 6.48
N SER A 94 15.12 37.58 7.58
CA SER A 94 15.67 38.46 8.62
C SER A 94 16.84 39.30 8.11
N ASP A 95 17.68 38.71 7.25
CA ASP A 95 18.81 39.36 6.59
C ASP A 95 18.36 40.39 5.53
N ASP A 96 17.35 40.06 4.72
CA ASP A 96 16.75 41.02 3.78
C ASP A 96 15.31 40.61 3.45
N ARG A 97 14.36 41.45 3.90
CA ARG A 97 12.92 41.24 3.80
C ARG A 97 12.38 41.44 2.37
N ARG A 98 13.15 42.01 1.44
CA ARG A 98 12.71 42.28 0.06
C ARG A 98 13.13 41.18 -0.93
N LYS A 99 13.61 40.03 -0.45
CA LYS A 99 14.00 38.90 -1.29
C LYS A 99 12.79 38.24 -1.96
N THR A 100 12.90 37.99 -3.25
CA THR A 100 11.92 37.20 -4.02
C THR A 100 12.14 35.71 -3.82
N CYS A 101 11.08 34.91 -3.97
CA CYS A 101 11.15 33.45 -3.90
C CYS A 101 12.19 32.88 -4.87
N GLU A 102 12.27 33.42 -6.09
CA GLU A 102 13.26 33.01 -7.08
C GLU A 102 14.71 33.22 -6.60
N ARG A 103 15.01 34.38 -6.00
CA ARG A 103 16.34 34.68 -5.47
C ARG A 103 16.69 33.82 -4.26
N PHE A 104 15.70 33.50 -3.42
CA PHE A 104 15.86 32.56 -2.30
C PHE A 104 16.18 31.15 -2.82
N LEU A 105 15.37 30.61 -3.73
CA LEU A 105 15.59 29.29 -4.33
C LEU A 105 16.90 29.21 -5.11
N ARG A 106 17.32 30.30 -5.78
CA ARG A 106 18.60 30.38 -6.49
C ARG A 106 19.80 30.28 -5.55
N LYS A 107 19.71 30.90 -4.36
CA LYS A 107 20.75 30.89 -3.31
C LYS A 107 20.77 29.57 -2.55
N HIS A 108 19.60 28.97 -2.35
CA HIS A 108 19.42 27.72 -1.61
C HIS A 108 19.13 26.53 -2.55
N ARG A 109 19.69 26.58 -3.78
CA ARG A 109 19.43 25.63 -4.89
C ARG A 109 19.91 24.20 -4.68
N CYS A 110 20.32 23.86 -3.46
CA CYS A 110 20.50 22.50 -2.96
C CYS A 110 19.49 22.26 -1.83
N LEU A 111 18.20 22.46 -2.11
CA LEU A 111 17.22 21.59 -1.47
C LEU A 111 17.50 20.22 -2.08
N GLU A 112 18.35 19.44 -1.42
CA GLU A 112 18.45 18.02 -1.68
C GLU A 112 17.03 17.47 -1.61
N LEU A 113 16.44 17.28 -2.78
CA LEU A 113 15.33 16.39 -3.01
C LEU A 113 15.97 15.11 -3.52
N PRO A 114 16.37 14.18 -2.64
CA PRO A 114 16.46 12.78 -3.04
C PRO A 114 15.02 12.29 -3.24
N CYS A 115 14.40 12.75 -4.32
CA CYS A 115 13.31 12.02 -4.96
C CYS A 115 13.99 11.05 -5.89
N LEU A 116 14.25 9.83 -5.41
CA LEU A 116 14.47 8.57 -6.15
C LEU A 116 15.38 7.71 -5.28
N GLU A 117 14.78 6.89 -4.41
CA GLU A 117 15.17 5.50 -4.11
C GLU A 117 14.03 4.87 -3.30
N PHE A 118 12.96 4.50 -3.98
CA PHE A 118 11.97 3.49 -3.57
C PHE A 118 11.37 2.86 -4.82
#